data_AF-A0A814E461-F1
#
_entry.id   AF-A0A814E461-F1
#
_cell.length_a   1.000
_cell.length_b   1.000
_cell.length_c   1.000
_cell.angle_alpha   90.00
_cell.angle_beta   90.00
_cell.angle_gamma   90.00
#
_symmetry.space_group_name_H-M   'P 1'
#
loop_
_entity.id
_entity.type
_entity.pdbx_description
1 polymer ?
#
loop_
_entity_poly.entity_id
_entity_poly.type
_entity_poly.pdbx_seq_one_letter_code
_entity_poly.pdbx_strand_id
1 'polypeptide(L)'
;MDTDLLSIFVRCDGVLPHEIQCPKSPQEKNNQIDVDKFKGSLLGLAVGDALGAHVEFRPYSYLQDNPVSDLVGGGTWGLEAGKWTDDTSMALCLTVSLIVRGDFDAYDQLVRYKWWHKFGYLSSTGQCFDIGSATRASLETFYRRQLRLAEQLSITTEDDIDNLPKNRVDEQKFNTECGESDGAGNGALMRLAPVALFFCRSVKEMIQFAGNSALLTHGDKKAVDACRYYALLIYFAVNGCSKSELLDQRLCEKAWNMGWFGKEPLHEDVVRVAEGSYKRRGGYEDGIRGKGYIISAMEAALWAFWSDEGSFERGVLQAINLGDDTDTTAAIYGQLAGAFYGAKAIPQKWLGQLYARDFIESLAGWLKYKGCMWSKNSSTSDRDGVNNQQLIQTSKPVRTGFMQKKATIVKTATKINRSSAASTCARSTIMSKTKTDKPKPVEQRSSTVVTRSMAQSNKPVHRTSRPRSSTKQIITPTTSNRKIRKTYNDG
;
A
#
# COMPACT_ATOMS: atom_id res chain seq x y z
N MET A 1 -35.10 -14.21 -5.99
CA MET A 1 -33.71 -14.49 -6.41
C MET A 1 -33.48 -13.63 -7.64
N ASP A 2 -32.73 -12.55 -7.49
CA ASP A 2 -32.52 -11.54 -8.54
C ASP A 2 -31.70 -12.11 -9.70
N THR A 3 -32.31 -12.15 -10.87
CA THR A 3 -31.71 -12.59 -12.14
C THR A 3 -30.69 -11.61 -12.71
N ASP A 4 -30.69 -10.34 -12.27
CA ASP A 4 -29.83 -9.30 -12.83
C ASP A 4 -28.36 -9.44 -12.42
N LEU A 5 -28.08 -9.95 -11.21
CA LEU A 5 -26.71 -10.09 -10.73
C LEU A 5 -26.00 -11.34 -11.26
N LEU A 6 -26.71 -12.44 -11.48
CA LEU A 6 -26.16 -13.63 -12.13
C LEU A 6 -25.58 -13.30 -13.51
N SER A 7 -26.17 -12.33 -14.23
CA SER A 7 -25.65 -11.86 -15.52
C SER A 7 -24.28 -11.16 -15.41
N ILE A 8 -24.00 -10.49 -14.28
CA ILE A 8 -22.72 -9.82 -13.99
C ILE A 8 -21.63 -10.86 -13.71
N PHE A 9 -21.98 -11.92 -12.97
CA PHE A 9 -21.07 -13.03 -12.66
C PHE A 9 -20.78 -13.90 -13.89
N VAL A 10 -21.78 -14.12 -14.77
CA VAL A 10 -21.60 -14.87 -16.02
C VAL A 10 -20.71 -14.14 -17.04
N ARG A 11 -20.64 -12.80 -17.02
CA ARG A 11 -19.71 -12.04 -17.87
C ARG A 11 -18.22 -12.27 -17.54
N CYS A 12 -17.92 -12.81 -16.36
CA CYS A 12 -16.57 -12.91 -15.83
C CYS A 12 -15.89 -14.27 -16.09
N ASP A 13 -16.65 -15.35 -16.29
CA ASP A 13 -16.12 -16.71 -16.40
C ASP A 13 -15.99 -17.16 -17.88
N GLY A 14 -15.02 -16.59 -18.60
CA GLY A 14 -14.67 -16.97 -19.98
C GLY A 14 -13.54 -18.00 -20.09
N VAL A 15 -13.84 -19.16 -20.66
CA VAL A 15 -13.06 -20.42 -20.79
C VAL A 15 -11.89 -20.36 -21.83
N LEU A 16 -10.79 -21.09 -21.56
CA LEU A 16 -9.60 -21.42 -22.43
C LEU A 16 -9.90 -22.64 -23.36
N PRO A 17 -9.05 -23.17 -24.30
CA PRO A 17 -7.70 -22.78 -24.78
C PRO A 17 -7.47 -22.86 -26.33
N HIS A 18 -6.23 -22.51 -26.71
CA HIS A 18 -5.41 -22.95 -27.87
C HIS A 18 -5.18 -22.06 -29.12
N GLU A 19 -3.87 -21.92 -29.36
CA GLU A 19 -3.09 -21.54 -30.53
C GLU A 19 -2.72 -20.08 -30.81
N ILE A 20 -1.44 -19.96 -31.13
CA ILE A 20 -0.56 -18.80 -31.02
C ILE A 20 -0.60 -18.02 -32.33
N GLN A 21 -0.89 -16.72 -32.25
CA GLN A 21 -0.15 -15.66 -32.96
C GLN A 21 -0.59 -14.30 -32.43
N CYS A 22 0.35 -13.35 -32.36
CA CYS A 22 0.11 -11.98 -31.92
C CYS A 22 -0.38 -11.13 -33.11
N PRO A 23 -1.60 -10.55 -33.11
CA PRO A 23 -2.04 -9.68 -34.19
C PRO A 23 -2.08 -8.21 -33.79
N LYS A 24 -1.67 -7.37 -34.76
CA LYS A 24 -1.71 -5.91 -34.74
C LYS A 24 -3.12 -5.40 -35.08
N SER A 25 -3.71 -4.59 -34.19
CA SER A 25 -4.74 -3.55 -34.47
C SER A 25 -6.08 -4.01 -35.09
N PRO A 26 -7.11 -3.14 -35.19
CA PRO A 26 -8.20 -3.08 -34.23
C PRO A 26 -9.56 -3.43 -34.88
N GLN A 27 -10.25 -4.44 -34.35
CA GLN A 27 -11.73 -4.53 -34.28
C GLN A 27 -12.13 -5.96 -33.85
N GLU A 28 -12.05 -6.23 -32.56
CA GLU A 28 -12.85 -7.28 -31.92
C GLU A 28 -13.36 -6.72 -30.59
N LYS A 29 -14.68 -6.64 -30.42
CA LYS A 29 -15.32 -6.30 -29.14
C LYS A 29 -15.19 -7.49 -28.19
N ASN A 30 -13.96 -7.86 -27.86
CA ASN A 30 -13.61 -8.87 -26.89
C ASN A 30 -13.52 -8.24 -25.50
N ASN A 31 -13.92 -9.01 -24.50
CA ASN A 31 -14.05 -8.69 -23.07
C ASN A 31 -12.67 -8.37 -22.42
N GLN A 32 -11.94 -7.40 -22.99
CA GLN A 32 -10.57 -7.10 -22.64
C GLN A 32 -10.55 -6.01 -21.58
N ILE A 33 -10.21 -6.39 -20.36
CA ILE A 33 -10.07 -5.44 -19.25
C ILE A 33 -9.17 -4.28 -19.70
N ASP A 34 -9.64 -3.04 -19.49
CA ASP A 34 -8.97 -1.84 -19.97
C ASP A 34 -7.62 -1.64 -19.25
N VAL A 35 -6.54 -1.45 -20.01
CA VAL A 35 -5.22 -1.13 -19.46
C VAL A 35 -5.24 0.20 -18.70
N ASP A 36 -6.16 1.11 -19.04
CA ASP A 36 -6.35 2.37 -18.34
C ASP A 36 -6.74 2.14 -16.86
N LYS A 37 -7.49 1.08 -16.56
CA LYS A 37 -7.89 0.72 -15.19
C LYS A 37 -6.74 0.10 -14.40
N PHE A 38 -5.90 -0.70 -15.05
CA PHE A 38 -4.66 -1.22 -14.45
C PHE A 38 -3.68 -0.09 -14.10
N LYS A 39 -3.44 0.80 -15.07
CA LYS A 39 -2.64 2.01 -14.85
C LYS A 39 -3.24 2.88 -13.76
N GLY A 40 -4.56 3.09 -13.81
CA GLY A 40 -5.29 3.90 -12.86
C GLY A 40 -5.11 3.38 -11.43
N SER A 41 -5.20 2.08 -11.20
CA SER A 41 -5.04 1.50 -9.87
C SER A 41 -3.64 1.73 -9.28
N LEU A 42 -2.56 1.46 -10.04
CA LEU A 42 -1.19 1.68 -9.54
C LEU A 42 -0.81 3.17 -9.44
N LEU A 43 -1.22 3.99 -10.42
CA LEU A 43 -1.01 5.44 -10.37
C LEU A 43 -1.85 6.08 -9.27
N GLY A 44 -3.07 5.63 -9.08
CA GLY A 44 -3.99 6.14 -8.06
C GLY A 44 -3.45 5.88 -6.67
N LEU A 45 -2.92 4.67 -6.42
CA LEU A 45 -2.16 4.35 -5.21
C LEU A 45 -1.04 5.38 -4.99
N ALA A 46 -0.14 5.53 -5.97
CA ALA A 46 1.03 6.39 -5.84
C ALA A 46 0.70 7.89 -5.72
N VAL A 47 -0.37 8.35 -6.38
CA VAL A 47 -0.86 9.73 -6.24
C VAL A 47 -1.50 9.94 -4.87
N GLY A 48 -2.28 8.98 -4.38
CA GLY A 48 -2.89 9.04 -3.05
C GLY A 48 -1.83 9.12 -1.95
N ASP A 49 -0.86 8.21 -2.00
CA ASP A 49 0.34 8.19 -1.16
C ASP A 49 1.05 9.57 -1.19
N ALA A 50 1.51 10.02 -2.37
CA ALA A 50 2.29 11.25 -2.48
C ALA A 50 1.52 12.53 -2.05
N LEU A 51 0.19 12.55 -2.22
CA LEU A 51 -0.66 13.63 -1.73
C LEU A 51 -0.81 13.60 -0.20
N GLY A 52 -1.05 12.40 0.35
CA GLY A 52 -1.30 12.21 1.78
C GLY A 52 -0.04 12.37 2.64
N ALA A 53 1.14 12.05 2.11
CA ALA A 53 2.42 12.14 2.82
C ALA A 53 2.76 13.56 3.28
N HIS A 54 2.20 14.59 2.62
CA HIS A 54 2.37 15.99 3.02
C HIS A 54 1.84 16.28 4.44
N VAL A 55 0.77 15.60 4.84
CA VAL A 55 0.04 15.88 6.09
C VAL A 55 -0.10 14.65 6.97
N GLU A 56 0.76 13.66 6.76
CA GLU A 56 0.82 12.47 7.60
C GLU A 56 0.98 12.87 9.07
N PHE A 57 0.26 12.15 9.95
CA PHE A 57 0.13 12.39 11.39
C PHE A 57 -0.54 13.71 11.79
N ARG A 58 -1.07 14.50 10.85
CA ARG A 58 -1.85 15.69 11.18
C ARG A 58 -3.27 15.31 11.55
N PRO A 59 -3.79 15.74 12.72
CA PRO A 59 -5.15 15.40 13.12
C PRO A 59 -6.17 16.11 12.23
N TYR A 60 -7.38 15.56 12.15
CA TYR A 60 -8.50 16.17 11.44
C TYR A 60 -8.71 17.66 11.78
N SER A 61 -8.60 18.03 13.06
CA SER A 61 -8.76 19.44 13.51
C SER A 61 -7.74 20.39 12.87
N TYR A 62 -6.54 19.92 12.55
CA TYR A 62 -5.55 20.72 11.83
C TYR A 62 -5.95 20.92 10.36
N LEU A 63 -6.49 19.88 9.73
CA LEU A 63 -6.89 19.89 8.31
C LEU A 63 -8.20 20.63 8.05
N GLN A 64 -9.02 20.86 9.08
CA GLN A 64 -10.16 21.79 8.97
C GLN A 64 -9.70 23.21 8.63
N ASP A 65 -8.59 23.66 9.24
CA ASP A 65 -8.02 24.99 9.00
C ASP A 65 -7.00 25.00 7.84
N ASN A 66 -6.39 23.83 7.54
CA ASN A 66 -5.33 23.68 6.56
C ASN A 66 -5.62 22.52 5.58
N PRO A 67 -6.72 22.58 4.81
CA PRO A 67 -7.13 21.46 3.98
C PRO A 67 -6.13 21.23 2.84
N VAL A 68 -5.82 19.96 2.59
CA VAL A 68 -5.05 19.57 1.41
C VAL A 68 -5.93 19.75 0.18
N SER A 69 -5.37 20.42 -0.83
CA SER A 69 -6.03 20.68 -2.13
C SER A 69 -5.14 20.36 -3.32
N ASP A 70 -3.84 20.18 -3.12
CA ASP A 70 -2.89 19.92 -4.19
C ASP A 70 -1.67 19.13 -3.72
N LEU A 71 -0.89 18.65 -4.68
CA LEU A 71 0.33 17.90 -4.50
C LEU A 71 1.50 18.87 -4.32
N VAL A 72 1.97 19.02 -3.08
CA VAL A 72 2.93 20.07 -2.69
C VAL A 72 4.25 19.55 -2.07
N GLY A 73 4.36 18.26 -1.75
CA GLY A 73 5.54 17.71 -1.06
C GLY A 73 5.57 18.09 0.42
N GLY A 74 6.72 18.17 1.08
CA GLY A 74 6.85 18.50 2.50
C GLY A 74 6.56 17.33 3.43
N GLY A 75 5.75 17.57 4.48
CA GLY A 75 5.39 16.54 5.46
C GLY A 75 6.50 16.15 6.42
N THR A 76 6.28 15.05 7.14
CA THR A 76 7.19 14.48 8.17
C THR A 76 8.62 14.33 7.65
N TRP A 77 8.74 13.94 6.39
CA TRP A 77 10.01 13.60 5.74
C TRP A 77 10.59 14.71 4.86
N GLY A 78 9.91 15.86 4.72
CA GLY A 78 10.37 16.96 3.87
C GLY A 78 10.50 16.58 2.40
N LEU A 79 9.55 15.80 1.87
CA LEU A 79 9.60 15.26 0.51
C LEU A 79 9.50 16.35 -0.56
N GLU A 80 10.06 16.11 -1.73
CA GLU A 80 9.71 16.90 -2.91
C GLU A 80 8.29 16.55 -3.38
N ALA A 81 7.62 17.50 -4.01
CA ALA A 81 6.30 17.29 -4.59
C ALA A 81 6.31 16.06 -5.52
N GLY A 82 5.45 15.08 -5.21
CA GLY A 82 5.21 13.89 -6.05
C GLY A 82 6.05 12.68 -5.69
N LYS A 83 6.93 12.79 -4.68
CA LYS A 83 7.56 11.63 -4.06
C LYS A 83 6.57 10.93 -3.12
N TRP A 84 6.51 9.62 -3.25
CA TRP A 84 5.65 8.68 -2.51
C TRP A 84 6.47 7.88 -1.46
N THR A 85 5.82 7.22 -0.51
CA THR A 85 6.38 6.61 0.71
C THR A 85 6.50 5.08 0.59
N ASP A 86 6.35 4.35 1.71
CA ASP A 86 6.45 2.89 1.75
C ASP A 86 5.25 2.19 1.10
N ASP A 87 4.06 2.79 1.06
CA ASP A 87 2.88 2.26 0.36
C ASP A 87 3.22 1.90 -1.08
N THR A 88 3.71 2.89 -1.83
CA THR A 88 4.09 2.72 -3.22
C THR A 88 5.36 1.89 -3.36
N SER A 89 6.36 2.06 -2.49
CA SER A 89 7.60 1.26 -2.53
C SER A 89 7.30 -0.24 -2.45
N MET A 90 6.45 -0.63 -1.50
CA MET A 90 6.06 -2.02 -1.29
C MET A 90 5.13 -2.52 -2.41
N ALA A 91 4.20 -1.69 -2.90
CA ALA A 91 3.37 -2.05 -4.05
C ALA A 91 4.23 -2.33 -5.30
N LEU A 92 5.22 -1.49 -5.59
CA LEU A 92 6.12 -1.68 -6.72
C LEU A 92 7.00 -2.93 -6.54
N CYS A 93 7.49 -3.20 -5.34
CA CYS A 93 8.20 -4.45 -5.05
C CYS A 93 7.34 -5.68 -5.36
N LEU A 94 6.06 -5.68 -4.95
CA LEU A 94 5.11 -6.75 -5.25
C LEU A 94 4.81 -6.86 -6.76
N THR A 95 4.60 -5.72 -7.44
CA THR A 95 4.43 -5.69 -8.89
C THR A 95 5.59 -6.33 -9.62
N VAL A 96 6.84 -5.99 -9.27
CA VAL A 96 8.02 -6.56 -9.92
C VAL A 96 8.15 -8.05 -9.61
N SER A 97 7.84 -8.49 -8.39
CA SER A 97 7.81 -9.92 -8.04
C SER A 97 6.89 -10.71 -8.98
N LEU A 98 5.64 -10.28 -9.09
CA LEU A 98 4.63 -10.94 -9.93
C LEU A 98 5.05 -10.97 -11.40
N ILE A 99 5.61 -9.87 -11.93
CA ILE A 99 6.05 -9.78 -13.33
C ILE A 99 7.25 -10.71 -13.61
N VAL A 100 8.26 -10.68 -12.75
CA VAL A 100 9.53 -11.43 -12.93
C VAL A 100 9.30 -12.91 -12.72
N ARG A 101 8.54 -13.29 -11.69
CA ARG A 101 8.24 -14.69 -11.37
C ARG A 101 7.14 -15.27 -12.26
N GLY A 102 6.27 -14.42 -12.80
CA GLY A 102 5.12 -14.86 -13.58
C GLY A 102 4.07 -15.61 -12.77
N ASP A 103 4.15 -15.55 -11.43
CA ASP A 103 3.27 -16.22 -10.48
C ASP A 103 3.47 -15.59 -9.08
N PHE A 104 2.67 -16.01 -8.08
CA PHE A 104 2.88 -15.64 -6.69
C PHE A 104 4.07 -16.42 -6.10
N ASP A 105 5.06 -15.68 -5.60
CA ASP A 105 6.25 -16.21 -4.95
C ASP A 105 6.49 -15.44 -3.65
N ALA A 106 6.04 -16.03 -2.54
CA ALA A 106 6.12 -15.42 -1.22
C ALA A 106 7.56 -15.09 -0.80
N TYR A 107 8.52 -15.92 -1.23
CA TYR A 107 9.93 -15.70 -0.90
C TYR A 107 10.50 -14.51 -1.67
N ASP A 108 10.31 -14.47 -3.00
CA ASP A 108 10.77 -13.35 -3.84
C ASP A 108 10.11 -12.02 -3.44
N GLN A 109 8.83 -12.04 -3.04
CA GLN A 109 8.18 -10.85 -2.48
C GLN A 109 8.91 -10.32 -1.23
N LEU A 110 9.25 -11.18 -0.28
CA LEU A 110 10.00 -10.80 0.93
C LEU A 110 11.44 -10.38 0.62
N VAL A 111 12.09 -11.01 -0.36
CA VAL A 111 13.42 -10.59 -0.86
C VAL A 111 13.37 -9.17 -1.40
N ARG A 112 12.36 -8.80 -2.19
CA ARG A 112 12.23 -7.43 -2.71
C ARG A 112 11.93 -6.41 -1.62
N TYR A 113 11.09 -6.76 -0.64
CA TYR A 113 10.89 -5.91 0.53
C TYR A 113 12.17 -5.76 1.35
N LYS A 114 12.98 -6.82 1.48
CA LYS A 114 14.32 -6.76 2.08
C LYS A 114 15.24 -5.83 1.30
N TRP A 115 15.24 -5.88 -0.03
CA TRP A 115 16.05 -4.97 -0.86
C TRP A 115 15.62 -3.52 -0.70
N TRP A 116 14.31 -3.26 -0.63
CA TRP A 116 13.80 -1.94 -0.32
C TRP A 116 14.30 -1.50 1.06
N HIS A 117 14.07 -2.30 2.11
CA HIS A 117 14.47 -1.99 3.47
C HIS A 117 15.98 -1.73 3.64
N LYS A 118 16.84 -2.55 3.02
CA LYS A 118 18.29 -2.44 3.16
C LYS A 118 18.93 -1.41 2.23
N PHE A 119 18.43 -1.26 1.00
CA PHE A 119 19.14 -0.57 -0.08
C PHE A 119 18.33 0.53 -0.75
N GLY A 120 17.10 0.81 -0.30
CA GLY A 120 16.23 1.78 -0.96
C GLY A 120 15.77 1.34 -2.35
N TYR A 121 15.79 0.03 -2.65
CA TYR A 121 15.27 -0.52 -3.90
C TYR A 121 13.81 -0.08 -4.11
N LEU A 122 13.52 0.52 -5.26
CA LEU A 122 12.21 1.09 -5.59
C LEU A 122 11.69 2.11 -4.55
N SER A 123 12.58 2.93 -4.00
CA SER A 123 12.21 4.11 -3.20
C SER A 123 12.21 5.38 -4.04
N SER A 124 11.31 6.32 -3.73
CA SER A 124 11.27 7.65 -4.33
C SER A 124 12.42 8.58 -3.90
N THR A 125 13.12 8.24 -2.81
CA THR A 125 14.25 9.01 -2.25
C THR A 125 15.60 8.30 -2.40
N GLY A 126 15.60 7.07 -2.91
CA GLY A 126 16.79 6.22 -2.99
C GLY A 126 17.21 5.59 -1.66
N GLN A 127 16.42 5.74 -0.60
CA GLN A 127 16.62 5.10 0.71
C GLN A 127 15.30 4.53 1.24
N CYS A 128 15.35 3.54 2.12
CA CYS A 128 14.15 3.14 2.88
C CYS A 128 13.83 4.21 3.92
N PHE A 129 12.59 4.69 3.91
CA PHE A 129 12.01 5.55 4.93
C PHE A 129 10.55 5.13 5.14
N ASP A 130 9.91 5.68 6.17
CA ASP A 130 8.52 5.41 6.54
C ASP A 130 8.12 3.97 6.90
N ILE A 131 9.06 3.02 6.87
CA ILE A 131 8.74 1.63 7.16
C ILE A 131 8.09 1.44 8.54
N GLY A 132 6.81 1.02 8.51
CA GLY A 132 6.01 0.73 9.69
C GLY A 132 6.60 -0.39 10.57
N SER A 133 6.33 -0.32 11.88
CA SER A 133 6.91 -1.22 12.88
C SER A 133 6.63 -2.70 12.62
N ALA A 134 5.39 -3.05 12.23
CA ALA A 134 5.01 -4.43 11.93
C ALA A 134 5.79 -4.97 10.71
N THR A 135 5.81 -4.21 9.61
CA THR A 135 6.60 -4.56 8.41
C THR A 135 8.07 -4.75 8.76
N ARG A 136 8.67 -3.82 9.51
CA ARG A 136 10.08 -3.92 9.94
C ARG A 136 10.33 -5.20 10.74
N ALA A 137 9.51 -5.49 11.74
CA ALA A 137 9.64 -6.68 12.57
C ALA A 137 9.53 -7.98 11.76
N SER A 138 8.63 -8.03 10.78
CA SER A 138 8.50 -9.16 9.88
C SER A 138 9.71 -9.33 8.96
N LEU A 139 10.26 -8.25 8.41
CA LEU A 139 11.47 -8.33 7.58
C LEU A 139 12.70 -8.76 8.38
N GLU A 140 12.82 -8.35 9.64
CA GLU A 140 13.88 -8.84 10.54
C GLU A 140 13.71 -10.34 10.87
N THR A 141 12.46 -10.79 11.00
CA THR A 141 12.16 -12.21 11.18
C THR A 141 12.49 -13.02 9.93
N PHE A 142 12.12 -12.52 8.74
CA PHE A 142 12.50 -13.09 7.46
C PHE A 142 14.02 -13.16 7.33
N TYR A 143 14.75 -12.09 7.62
CA TYR A 143 16.21 -12.05 7.50
C TYR A 143 16.88 -13.10 8.40
N ARG A 144 16.45 -13.22 9.66
CA ARG A 144 16.95 -14.27 10.58
C ARG A 144 16.62 -15.69 10.09
N ARG A 145 15.46 -15.91 9.46
CA ARG A 145 15.11 -17.21 8.85
C ARG A 145 15.99 -17.46 7.62
N GLN A 146 16.19 -16.45 6.77
CA GLN A 146 17.00 -16.53 5.57
C GLN A 146 18.47 -16.85 5.87
N LEU A 147 19.05 -16.22 6.91
CA LEU A 147 20.43 -16.52 7.36
C LEU A 147 20.59 -17.97 7.83
N ARG A 148 19.63 -18.51 8.58
CA ARG A 148 19.65 -19.92 9.00
C ARG A 148 19.54 -20.87 7.80
N LEU A 149 18.71 -20.53 6.82
CA LEU A 149 18.59 -21.30 5.59
C LEU A 149 19.90 -21.27 4.79
N ALA A 150 20.56 -20.10 4.69
CA ALA A 150 21.85 -19.98 4.02
C ALA A 150 22.93 -20.87 4.66
N GLU A 151 23.00 -20.89 6.00
CA GLU A 151 23.90 -21.78 6.75
C GLU A 151 23.62 -23.26 6.46
N GLN A 152 22.36 -23.68 6.53
CA GLN A 152 21.94 -25.07 6.25
C GLN A 152 22.29 -25.51 4.82
N LEU A 153 22.20 -24.60 3.86
CA LEU A 153 22.48 -24.87 2.45
C LEU A 153 23.92 -24.57 2.04
N SER A 154 24.79 -24.19 2.99
CA SER A 154 26.18 -23.77 2.74
C SER A 154 26.28 -22.65 1.67
N ILE A 155 25.31 -21.75 1.63
CA ILE A 155 25.29 -20.57 0.76
C ILE A 155 26.09 -19.46 1.43
N THR A 156 26.99 -18.82 0.67
CA THR A 156 27.94 -17.85 1.22
C THR A 156 27.74 -16.42 0.73
N THR A 157 26.84 -16.18 -0.23
CA THR A 157 26.55 -14.85 -0.77
C THR A 157 25.08 -14.46 -0.57
N GLU A 158 24.81 -13.16 -0.38
CA GLU A 158 23.42 -12.66 -0.29
C GLU A 158 22.66 -12.85 -1.62
N ASP A 159 23.36 -12.79 -2.76
CA ASP A 159 22.75 -12.95 -4.08
C ASP A 159 22.26 -14.39 -4.31
N ASP A 160 23.06 -15.39 -3.92
CA ASP A 160 22.67 -16.80 -4.06
C ASP A 160 21.45 -17.17 -3.20
N ILE A 161 21.36 -16.61 -1.98
CA ILE A 161 20.23 -16.88 -1.08
C ILE A 161 18.96 -16.14 -1.55
N ASP A 162 19.11 -14.93 -2.09
CA ASP A 162 17.99 -14.13 -2.60
C ASP A 162 17.38 -14.72 -3.87
N ASN A 163 18.21 -15.33 -4.72
CA ASN A 163 17.77 -15.94 -5.98
C ASN A 163 17.52 -17.45 -5.87
N LEU A 164 17.20 -17.96 -4.68
CA LEU A 164 16.89 -19.37 -4.49
C LEU A 164 15.74 -19.82 -5.42
N PRO A 165 15.92 -20.91 -6.18
CA PRO A 165 14.83 -21.50 -6.95
C PRO A 165 13.66 -21.90 -6.05
N LYS A 166 12.41 -21.75 -6.53
CA LYS A 166 11.19 -22.05 -5.76
C LYS A 166 11.15 -23.50 -5.25
N ASN A 167 11.68 -24.45 -6.03
CA ASN A 167 11.77 -25.86 -5.63
C ASN A 167 12.86 -26.15 -4.57
N ARG A 168 13.72 -25.17 -4.27
CA ARG A 168 14.79 -25.27 -3.27
C ARG A 168 14.46 -24.56 -1.96
N VAL A 169 13.52 -23.63 -2.00
CA VAL A 169 12.81 -23.20 -0.80
C VAL A 169 11.77 -24.26 -0.54
N ASP A 170 12.09 -25.23 0.32
CA ASP A 170 11.08 -26.16 0.80
C ASP A 170 10.04 -25.32 1.57
N GLU A 171 8.92 -24.99 0.92
CA GLU A 171 7.84 -24.16 1.48
C GLU A 171 7.30 -24.77 2.79
N GLN A 172 7.47 -26.08 3.02
CA GLN A 172 7.11 -26.72 4.28
C GLN A 172 8.13 -26.49 5.39
N LYS A 173 9.37 -26.11 5.06
CA LYS A 173 10.46 -25.85 6.03
C LYS A 173 10.80 -24.36 6.19
N PHE A 174 10.68 -23.56 5.13
CA PHE A 174 10.90 -22.13 5.21
C PHE A 174 9.56 -21.40 5.33
N ASN A 175 9.16 -21.11 6.57
CA ASN A 175 7.96 -20.33 6.81
C ASN A 175 8.15 -18.87 6.36
N THR A 176 7.46 -18.45 5.30
CA THR A 176 7.43 -17.07 4.79
C THR A 176 6.43 -16.18 5.53
N GLU A 177 5.52 -16.74 6.32
CA GLU A 177 4.59 -15.99 7.16
C GLU A 177 5.36 -15.40 8.34
N CYS A 178 5.84 -14.17 8.18
CA CYS A 178 6.65 -13.44 9.16
C CYS A 178 5.82 -12.38 9.91
N GLY A 179 4.54 -12.21 9.57
CA GLY A 179 3.62 -11.32 10.26
C GLY A 179 3.25 -11.80 11.65
N GLU A 180 3.17 -10.87 12.60
CA GLU A 180 2.63 -11.16 13.94
C GLU A 180 1.11 -11.32 13.87
N SER A 181 0.56 -12.25 14.68
CA SER A 181 -0.85 -12.65 14.63
C SER A 181 -1.82 -11.64 15.26
N ASP A 182 -1.31 -10.65 15.99
CA ASP A 182 -2.06 -9.62 16.72
C ASP A 182 -1.79 -8.20 16.19
N GLY A 183 -0.97 -8.06 15.14
CA GLY A 183 -0.65 -6.79 14.49
C GLY A 183 -1.61 -6.44 13.36
N ALA A 184 -2.79 -5.89 13.66
CA ALA A 184 -3.81 -5.47 12.69
C ALA A 184 -3.51 -4.11 11.99
N GLY A 185 -2.25 -3.89 11.60
CA GLY A 185 -1.81 -2.72 10.84
C GLY A 185 -2.31 -2.73 9.39
N ASN A 186 -2.43 -1.55 8.78
CA ASN A 186 -2.89 -1.37 7.39
C ASN A 186 -1.82 -1.65 6.31
N GLY A 187 -0.57 -1.89 6.71
CA GLY A 187 0.56 -2.02 5.78
C GLY A 187 0.45 -3.15 4.75
N ALA A 188 -0.40 -4.16 4.97
CA ALA A 188 -0.71 -5.16 3.96
C ALA A 188 -1.67 -4.66 2.87
N LEU A 189 -2.69 -3.87 3.25
CA LEU A 189 -3.74 -3.39 2.36
C LEU A 189 -3.27 -2.23 1.47
N MET A 190 -2.35 -1.40 1.98
CA MET A 190 -1.82 -0.26 1.24
C MET A 190 -1.12 -0.62 -0.08
N ARG A 191 -0.68 -1.88 -0.22
CA ARG A 191 0.13 -2.38 -1.34
C ARG A 191 -0.56 -3.49 -2.15
N LEU A 192 -1.87 -3.68 -2.00
CA LEU A 192 -2.60 -4.86 -2.44
C LEU A 192 -2.80 -4.96 -3.96
N ALA A 193 -3.02 -3.82 -4.63
CA ALA A 193 -3.47 -3.74 -6.02
C ALA A 193 -2.73 -4.66 -7.00
N PRO A 194 -1.39 -4.82 -6.94
CA PRO A 194 -0.69 -5.68 -7.88
C PRO A 194 -1.20 -7.13 -7.90
N VAL A 195 -1.55 -7.71 -6.75
CA VAL A 195 -2.08 -9.07 -6.66
C VAL A 195 -3.48 -9.16 -7.26
N ALA A 196 -4.36 -8.21 -6.93
CA ALA A 196 -5.72 -8.16 -7.46
C ALA A 196 -5.73 -8.02 -9.00
N LEU A 197 -4.83 -7.19 -9.52
CA LEU A 197 -4.68 -6.95 -10.95
C LEU A 197 -4.05 -8.16 -11.69
N PHE A 198 -3.01 -8.78 -11.13
CA PHE A 198 -2.32 -9.88 -11.81
C PHE A 198 -3.19 -11.14 -11.93
N PHE A 199 -3.89 -11.51 -10.87
CA PHE A 199 -4.70 -12.73 -10.83
C PHE A 199 -6.17 -12.49 -11.22
N CYS A 200 -6.48 -11.36 -11.87
CA CYS A 200 -7.85 -10.96 -12.20
C CYS A 200 -8.60 -11.96 -13.10
N ARG A 201 -7.92 -12.96 -13.69
CA ARG A 201 -8.56 -14.05 -14.46
C ARG A 201 -9.05 -15.21 -13.61
N SER A 202 -8.72 -15.24 -12.31
CA SER A 202 -9.06 -16.33 -11.42
C SER A 202 -9.37 -15.80 -10.02
N VAL A 203 -10.65 -15.52 -9.78
CA VAL A 203 -11.11 -14.81 -8.57
C VAL A 203 -10.72 -15.54 -7.28
N LYS A 204 -10.78 -16.88 -7.27
CA LYS A 204 -10.41 -17.71 -6.11
C LYS A 204 -8.94 -17.55 -5.75
N GLU A 205 -8.05 -17.69 -6.73
CA GLU A 205 -6.60 -17.57 -6.56
C GLU A 205 -6.20 -16.12 -6.25
N MET A 206 -6.85 -15.14 -6.86
CA MET A 206 -6.66 -13.73 -6.52
C MET A 206 -6.97 -13.46 -5.05
N ILE A 207 -8.13 -13.91 -4.56
CA ILE A 207 -8.51 -13.77 -3.15
C ILE A 207 -7.50 -14.50 -2.25
N GLN A 208 -7.13 -15.74 -2.61
CA GLN A 208 -6.16 -16.51 -1.83
C GLN A 208 -4.80 -15.81 -1.76
N PHE A 209 -4.23 -15.39 -2.88
CA PHE A 209 -2.93 -14.73 -2.92
C PHE A 209 -2.95 -13.34 -2.30
N ALA A 210 -4.10 -12.64 -2.30
CA ALA A 210 -4.27 -11.41 -1.54
C ALA A 210 -4.08 -11.65 -0.03
N GLY A 211 -4.69 -12.72 0.49
CA GLY A 211 -4.49 -13.15 1.88
C GLY A 211 -3.05 -13.60 2.16
N ASN A 212 -2.48 -14.43 1.29
CA ASN A 212 -1.11 -14.94 1.44
C ASN A 212 -0.07 -13.81 1.43
N SER A 213 -0.24 -12.80 0.56
CA SER A 213 0.63 -11.61 0.50
C SER A 213 0.58 -10.78 1.79
N ALA A 214 -0.58 -10.75 2.47
CA ALA A 214 -0.73 -10.07 3.76
C ALA A 214 0.07 -10.80 4.87
N LEU A 215 -0.10 -12.13 4.98
CA LEU A 215 0.54 -12.99 6.00
C LEU A 215 2.06 -12.86 6.07
N LEU A 216 2.70 -12.47 4.96
CA LEU A 216 4.16 -12.26 4.92
C LEU A 216 4.62 -11.20 5.92
N THR A 217 3.76 -10.23 6.28
CA THR A 217 4.12 -9.12 7.18
C THR A 217 3.06 -8.78 8.23
N HIS A 218 1.81 -9.20 8.02
CA HIS A 218 0.68 -8.89 8.89
C HIS A 218 -0.13 -10.18 9.07
N GLY A 219 0.08 -10.86 10.20
CA GLY A 219 -0.50 -12.18 10.48
C GLY A 219 -1.91 -12.12 11.09
N ASP A 220 -2.38 -10.94 11.48
CA ASP A 220 -3.73 -10.77 12.03
C ASP A 220 -4.80 -11.10 10.98
N LYS A 221 -5.80 -11.88 11.37
CA LYS A 221 -6.88 -12.33 10.48
C LYS A 221 -7.65 -11.16 9.85
N LYS A 222 -7.80 -10.03 10.54
CA LYS A 222 -8.40 -8.81 9.98
C LYS A 222 -7.55 -8.25 8.84
N ALA A 223 -6.22 -8.32 8.97
CA ALA A 223 -5.31 -7.86 7.94
C ALA A 223 -5.45 -8.68 6.65
N VAL A 224 -5.44 -10.00 6.82
CA VAL A 224 -5.62 -10.99 5.76
C VAL A 224 -6.98 -10.83 5.08
N ASP A 225 -8.06 -10.79 5.87
CA ASP A 225 -9.43 -10.77 5.34
C ASP A 225 -9.81 -9.43 4.72
N ALA A 226 -9.27 -8.31 5.21
CA ALA A 226 -9.42 -7.02 4.54
C ALA A 226 -8.77 -7.04 3.15
N CYS A 227 -7.58 -7.64 3.02
CA CYS A 227 -6.92 -7.79 1.71
C CYS A 227 -7.73 -8.69 0.76
N ARG A 228 -8.28 -9.81 1.27
CA ARG A 228 -9.15 -10.71 0.52
C ARG A 228 -10.39 -10.00 -0.01
N TYR A 229 -11.06 -9.23 0.84
CA TYR A 229 -12.25 -8.46 0.46
C TYR A 229 -11.91 -7.31 -0.51
N TYR A 230 -10.88 -6.54 -0.23
CA TYR A 230 -10.54 -5.38 -1.06
C TYR A 230 -10.03 -5.78 -2.45
N ALA A 231 -9.37 -6.95 -2.57
CA ALA A 231 -9.01 -7.52 -3.87
C ALA A 231 -10.25 -7.80 -4.73
N LEU A 232 -11.33 -8.28 -4.10
CA LEU A 232 -12.62 -8.48 -4.78
C LEU A 232 -13.21 -7.15 -5.28
N LEU A 233 -13.09 -6.07 -4.51
CA LEU A 233 -13.54 -4.74 -4.95
C LEU A 233 -12.75 -4.24 -6.16
N ILE A 234 -11.42 -4.36 -6.13
CA ILE A 234 -10.55 -3.99 -7.27
C ILE A 234 -10.91 -4.84 -8.50
N TYR A 235 -11.15 -6.14 -8.31
CA TYR A 235 -11.57 -7.03 -9.39
C TYR A 235 -12.86 -6.55 -10.09
N PHE A 236 -13.91 -6.22 -9.33
CA PHE A 236 -15.13 -5.69 -9.93
C PHE A 236 -14.92 -4.32 -10.58
N ALA A 237 -14.09 -3.47 -9.97
CA ALA A 237 -13.75 -2.16 -10.53
C ALA A 237 -13.11 -2.28 -11.92
N VAL A 238 -12.13 -3.19 -12.07
CA VAL A 238 -11.44 -3.38 -13.35
C VAL A 238 -12.34 -4.02 -14.41
N ASN A 239 -13.30 -4.86 -14.00
CA ASN A 239 -14.29 -5.47 -14.89
C ASN A 239 -15.46 -4.53 -15.25
N GLY A 240 -15.42 -3.26 -14.82
CA GLY A 240 -16.38 -2.24 -15.25
C GLY A 240 -17.74 -2.31 -14.57
N CYS A 241 -17.84 -2.98 -13.41
CA CYS A 241 -19.04 -2.93 -12.59
C CYS A 241 -19.28 -1.51 -12.09
N SER A 242 -20.55 -1.16 -11.94
CA SER A 242 -21.03 0.09 -11.36
C SER A 242 -20.68 0.19 -9.87
N LYS A 243 -20.65 1.43 -9.37
CA LYS A 243 -20.38 1.68 -7.95
C LYS A 243 -21.42 1.03 -7.03
N SER A 244 -22.69 0.95 -7.45
CA SER A 244 -23.74 0.26 -6.70
C SER A 244 -23.52 -1.24 -6.58
N GLU A 245 -22.96 -1.89 -7.60
CA GLU A 245 -22.63 -3.31 -7.57
C GLU A 245 -21.40 -3.58 -6.70
N LEU A 246 -20.36 -2.74 -6.79
CA LEU A 246 -19.17 -2.82 -5.93
C LEU A 246 -19.51 -2.66 -4.44
N LEU A 247 -20.44 -1.77 -4.13
CA LEU A 247 -20.79 -1.38 -2.76
C LEU A 247 -22.09 -2.03 -2.26
N ASP A 248 -22.52 -3.12 -2.92
CA ASP A 248 -23.65 -3.95 -2.49
C ASP A 248 -23.32 -4.65 -1.17
N GLN A 249 -24.17 -4.46 -0.17
CA GLN A 249 -24.04 -5.07 1.16
C GLN A 249 -24.05 -6.62 1.13
N ARG A 250 -24.61 -7.23 0.07
CA ARG A 250 -24.65 -8.68 -0.11
C ARG A 250 -23.48 -9.22 -0.92
N LEU A 251 -22.50 -8.39 -1.29
CA LEU A 251 -21.38 -8.82 -2.12
C LEU A 251 -20.60 -9.99 -1.48
N CYS A 252 -20.28 -9.86 -0.19
CA CYS A 252 -19.56 -10.91 0.54
C CYS A 252 -20.37 -12.20 0.66
N GLU A 253 -21.66 -12.11 0.92
CA GLU A 253 -22.57 -13.27 0.97
C GLU A 253 -22.61 -14.00 -0.40
N LYS A 254 -22.72 -13.25 -1.50
CA LYS A 254 -22.71 -13.81 -2.86
C LYS A 254 -21.38 -14.50 -3.16
N ALA A 255 -20.26 -13.84 -2.90
CA ALA A 255 -18.93 -14.40 -3.10
C ALA A 255 -18.69 -15.65 -2.23
N TRP A 256 -19.21 -15.68 -0.99
CA TRP A 256 -19.19 -16.86 -0.13
C TRP A 256 -19.97 -18.02 -0.74
N ASN A 257 -21.20 -17.78 -1.21
CA ASN A 257 -22.06 -18.81 -1.82
C ASN A 257 -21.46 -19.37 -3.13
N MET A 258 -20.64 -18.58 -3.83
CA MET A 258 -19.86 -19.04 -5.00
C MET A 258 -18.58 -19.80 -4.61
N GLY A 259 -18.28 -19.91 -3.32
CA GLY A 259 -17.08 -20.54 -2.79
C GLY A 259 -15.79 -19.76 -3.09
N TRP A 260 -15.88 -18.45 -3.34
CA TRP A 260 -14.72 -17.61 -3.69
C TRP A 260 -13.80 -17.35 -2.49
N PHE A 261 -14.36 -17.34 -1.28
CA PHE A 261 -13.59 -17.29 -0.04
C PHE A 261 -13.10 -18.67 0.44
N GLY A 262 -13.25 -19.73 -0.37
CA GLY A 262 -12.85 -21.07 0.03
C GLY A 262 -13.67 -21.58 1.22
N LYS A 263 -13.00 -22.15 2.24
CA LYS A 263 -13.65 -22.72 3.44
C LYS A 263 -13.65 -21.77 4.64
N GLU A 264 -12.98 -20.62 4.52
CA GLU A 264 -12.78 -19.70 5.63
C GLU A 264 -13.54 -18.39 5.39
N PRO A 265 -14.59 -18.11 6.18
CA PRO A 265 -15.30 -16.84 6.08
C PRO A 265 -14.38 -15.68 6.43
N LEU A 266 -14.77 -14.49 5.95
CA LEU A 266 -14.13 -13.25 6.34
C LEU A 266 -14.38 -12.95 7.81
N HIS A 267 -13.42 -12.31 8.46
CA HIS A 267 -13.56 -11.78 9.82
C HIS A 267 -14.78 -10.86 9.93
N GLU A 268 -15.50 -10.92 11.04
CA GLU A 268 -16.74 -10.14 11.26
C GLU A 268 -16.56 -8.64 11.07
N ASP A 269 -15.47 -8.03 11.56
CA ASP A 269 -15.13 -6.62 11.30
C ASP A 269 -15.08 -6.26 9.82
N VAL A 270 -14.52 -7.14 8.97
CA VAL A 270 -14.45 -6.94 7.52
C VAL A 270 -15.84 -7.07 6.91
N VAL A 271 -16.65 -8.03 7.38
CA VAL A 271 -18.05 -8.18 6.96
C VAL A 271 -18.87 -6.94 7.31
N ARG A 272 -18.72 -6.37 8.51
CA ARG A 272 -19.39 -5.12 8.92
C ARG A 272 -19.03 -3.95 7.99
N VAL A 273 -17.77 -3.84 7.59
CA VAL A 273 -17.36 -2.84 6.60
C VAL A 273 -18.02 -3.12 5.25
N ALA A 274 -17.99 -4.36 4.78
CA ALA A 274 -18.61 -4.75 3.50
C ALA A 274 -20.13 -4.50 3.45
N GLU A 275 -20.81 -4.65 4.58
CA GLU A 275 -22.24 -4.35 4.74
C GLU A 275 -22.55 -2.84 4.77
N GLY A 276 -21.52 -2.00 4.82
CA GLY A 276 -21.63 -0.56 4.63
C GLY A 276 -21.48 0.28 5.88
N SER A 277 -20.72 -0.16 6.89
CA SER A 277 -20.43 0.66 8.08
C SER A 277 -19.82 2.04 7.74
N TYR A 278 -19.12 2.12 6.60
CA TYR A 278 -18.56 3.35 6.02
C TYR A 278 -19.58 4.32 5.42
N LYS A 279 -20.87 3.95 5.25
CA LYS A 279 -21.89 4.81 4.59
C LYS A 279 -22.42 5.89 5.54
N ARG A 280 -21.51 6.76 5.99
CA ARG A 280 -21.71 7.82 6.99
C ARG A 280 -21.60 9.19 6.33
N ARG A 281 -22.69 9.96 6.27
CA ARG A 281 -22.71 11.23 5.52
C ARG A 281 -21.81 12.31 6.14
N GLY A 282 -21.67 12.32 7.46
CA GLY A 282 -20.84 13.27 8.21
C GLY A 282 -19.35 12.94 8.23
N GLY A 283 -18.92 11.83 7.61
CA GLY A 283 -17.52 11.44 7.55
C GLY A 283 -16.88 11.36 8.94
N TYR A 284 -15.90 12.23 9.20
CA TYR A 284 -15.23 12.30 10.48
C TYR A 284 -16.20 12.54 11.66
N GLU A 285 -17.19 13.41 11.51
CA GLU A 285 -18.14 13.70 12.59
C GLU A 285 -19.03 12.48 12.94
N ASP A 286 -19.24 11.59 11.97
CA ASP A 286 -20.01 10.36 12.13
C ASP A 286 -19.15 9.15 12.55
N GLY A 287 -17.86 9.35 12.83
CA GLY A 287 -16.97 8.31 13.36
C GLY A 287 -15.98 7.68 12.36
N ILE A 288 -15.93 8.13 11.11
CA ILE A 288 -14.94 7.65 10.14
C ILE A 288 -13.54 8.15 10.52
N ARG A 289 -12.54 7.27 10.55
CA ARG A 289 -11.16 7.59 10.97
C ARG A 289 -10.14 6.94 10.03
N GLY A 290 -9.29 7.73 9.38
CA GLY A 290 -8.15 7.21 8.60
C GLY A 290 -6.96 6.93 9.51
N LYS A 291 -6.91 5.77 10.18
CA LYS A 291 -5.86 5.42 11.15
C LYS A 291 -5.10 4.16 10.73
N GLY A 292 -3.94 3.94 11.33
CA GLY A 292 -3.11 2.73 11.14
C GLY A 292 -3.76 1.38 11.43
N TYR A 293 -4.95 1.36 12.06
CA TYR A 293 -5.73 0.14 12.23
C TYR A 293 -6.46 -0.20 10.93
N ILE A 294 -6.24 -1.41 10.41
CA ILE A 294 -6.66 -1.75 9.04
C ILE A 294 -8.16 -1.62 8.77
N ILE A 295 -9.01 -1.92 9.75
CA ILE A 295 -10.47 -1.78 9.58
C ILE A 295 -10.84 -0.31 9.44
N SER A 296 -10.24 0.57 10.25
CA SER A 296 -10.46 2.02 10.16
C SER A 296 -9.95 2.59 8.83
N ALA A 297 -8.73 2.22 8.40
CA ALA A 297 -8.20 2.64 7.11
C ALA A 297 -9.08 2.19 5.92
N MET A 298 -9.50 0.92 5.92
CA MET A 298 -10.39 0.38 4.88
C MET A 298 -11.76 1.07 4.89
N GLU A 299 -12.34 1.30 6.07
CA GLU A 299 -13.61 1.99 6.23
C GLU A 299 -13.53 3.44 5.73
N ALA A 300 -12.44 4.16 6.05
CA ALA A 300 -12.19 5.52 5.59
C ALA A 300 -12.00 5.63 4.08
N ALA A 301 -11.23 4.71 3.48
CA ALA A 301 -11.04 4.66 2.03
C ALA A 301 -12.36 4.34 1.29
N LEU A 302 -13.18 3.44 1.82
CA LEU A 302 -14.49 3.10 1.23
C LEU A 302 -15.52 4.20 1.45
N TRP A 303 -15.47 4.91 2.58
CA TRP A 303 -16.27 6.12 2.79
C TRP A 303 -15.95 7.15 1.70
N ALA A 304 -14.67 7.48 1.51
CA ALA A 304 -14.23 8.43 0.50
C ALA A 304 -14.67 7.99 -0.90
N PHE A 305 -14.51 6.71 -1.26
CA PHE A 305 -14.99 6.16 -2.53
C PHE A 305 -16.52 6.21 -2.69
N TRP A 306 -17.27 6.04 -1.61
CA TRP A 306 -18.71 6.15 -1.64
C TRP A 306 -19.19 7.61 -1.78
N SER A 307 -18.48 8.59 -1.18
CA SER A 307 -18.85 10.01 -1.13
C SER A 307 -18.15 10.92 -2.15
N ASP A 308 -17.34 10.38 -3.04
CA ASP A 308 -16.51 11.12 -4.00
C ASP A 308 -17.27 11.81 -5.16
N GLU A 309 -18.60 11.64 -5.24
CA GLU A 309 -19.47 12.20 -6.28
C GLU A 309 -19.00 11.89 -7.73
N GLY A 310 -18.38 10.73 -7.95
CA GLY A 310 -17.93 10.33 -9.28
C GLY A 310 -16.59 10.92 -9.71
N SER A 311 -15.80 11.47 -8.78
CA SER A 311 -14.52 12.12 -9.06
C SER A 311 -13.37 11.54 -8.24
N PHE A 312 -12.32 11.08 -8.93
CA PHE A 312 -11.08 10.63 -8.28
C PHE A 312 -10.48 11.73 -7.39
N GLU A 313 -10.38 12.95 -7.92
CA GLU A 313 -9.81 14.11 -7.19
C GLU A 313 -10.58 14.40 -5.91
N ARG A 314 -11.92 14.39 -5.97
CA ARG A 314 -12.72 14.67 -4.79
C ARG A 314 -12.55 13.61 -3.71
N GLY A 315 -12.60 12.33 -4.09
CA GLY A 315 -12.51 11.24 -3.12
C GLY A 315 -11.13 11.13 -2.49
N VAL A 316 -10.05 11.30 -3.26
CA VAL A 316 -8.69 11.24 -2.67
C VAL A 316 -8.48 12.39 -1.68
N LEU A 317 -8.94 13.60 -2.00
CA LEU A 317 -8.86 14.73 -1.09
C LEU A 317 -9.76 14.53 0.15
N GLN A 318 -10.92 13.89 0.02
CA GLN A 318 -11.74 13.50 1.17
C GLN A 318 -11.02 12.51 2.08
N ALA A 319 -10.37 11.49 1.52
CA ALA A 319 -9.60 10.49 2.26
C ALA A 319 -8.48 11.15 3.08
N ILE A 320 -7.71 12.04 2.46
CA ILE A 320 -6.59 12.77 3.10
C ILE A 320 -7.09 13.68 4.20
N ASN A 321 -8.15 14.46 3.94
CA ASN A 321 -8.65 15.44 4.89
C ASN A 321 -9.38 14.84 6.11
N LEU A 322 -9.45 13.50 6.23
CA LEU A 322 -9.79 12.83 7.50
C LEU A 322 -8.67 12.90 8.54
N GLY A 323 -7.43 13.18 8.12
CA GLY A 323 -6.27 13.26 9.00
C GLY A 323 -5.76 11.92 9.50
N ASP A 324 -4.85 12.01 10.47
CA ASP A 324 -4.11 10.91 11.09
C ASP A 324 -3.20 10.18 10.10
N ASP A 325 -3.62 9.05 9.54
CA ASP A 325 -2.84 8.19 8.64
C ASP A 325 -3.26 8.43 7.18
N THR A 326 -2.83 9.57 6.66
CA THR A 326 -3.40 10.21 5.47
C THR A 326 -2.88 9.65 4.16
N ASP A 327 -1.58 9.37 4.06
CA ASP A 327 -0.97 8.68 2.92
C ASP A 327 -1.57 7.30 2.74
N THR A 328 -1.64 6.48 3.79
CA THR A 328 -2.15 5.12 3.67
C THR A 328 -3.62 5.09 3.30
N THR A 329 -4.44 5.91 3.96
CA THR A 329 -5.88 5.97 3.64
C THR A 329 -6.10 6.41 2.19
N ALA A 330 -5.32 7.37 1.70
CA ALA A 330 -5.38 7.87 0.33
C ALA A 330 -4.84 6.87 -0.70
N ALA A 331 -3.79 6.12 -0.37
CA ALA A 331 -3.23 5.05 -1.20
C ALA A 331 -4.23 3.90 -1.35
N ILE A 332 -4.89 3.49 -0.27
CA ILE A 332 -5.96 2.48 -0.29
C ILE A 332 -7.11 2.96 -1.18
N TYR A 333 -7.62 4.19 -0.97
CA TYR A 333 -8.62 4.80 -1.85
C TYR A 333 -8.16 4.79 -3.31
N GLY A 334 -6.93 5.22 -3.56
CA GLY A 334 -6.34 5.40 -4.88
C GLY A 334 -6.28 4.10 -5.68
N GLN A 335 -6.00 2.97 -5.04
CA GLN A 335 -6.01 1.65 -5.65
C GLN A 335 -7.38 1.32 -6.26
N LEU A 336 -8.46 1.48 -5.49
CA LEU A 336 -9.81 1.14 -5.91
C LEU A 336 -10.38 2.19 -6.87
N ALA A 337 -10.29 3.47 -6.51
CA ALA A 337 -10.80 4.56 -7.33
C ALA A 337 -10.07 4.62 -8.68
N GLY A 338 -8.77 4.38 -8.70
CA GLY A 338 -7.98 4.28 -9.92
C GLY A 338 -8.39 3.09 -10.81
N ALA A 339 -8.68 1.92 -10.22
CA ALA A 339 -9.24 0.78 -10.95
C ALA A 339 -10.64 1.08 -11.50
N PHE A 340 -11.44 1.85 -10.77
CA PHE A 340 -12.82 2.17 -11.12
C PHE A 340 -12.91 3.24 -12.21
N TYR A 341 -12.23 4.38 -12.04
CA TYR A 341 -12.29 5.52 -12.96
C TYR A 341 -11.27 5.44 -14.11
N GLY A 342 -10.17 4.72 -13.92
CA GLY A 342 -9.06 4.68 -14.88
C GLY A 342 -8.06 5.82 -14.73
N ALA A 343 -6.86 5.64 -15.29
CA ALA A 343 -5.76 6.60 -15.21
C ALA A 343 -6.11 7.98 -15.79
N LYS A 344 -6.95 8.03 -16.83
CA LYS A 344 -7.38 9.29 -17.45
C LYS A 344 -8.19 10.20 -16.53
N ALA A 345 -8.81 9.64 -15.49
CA ALA A 345 -9.59 10.40 -14.52
C ALA A 345 -8.72 11.04 -13.41
N ILE A 346 -7.45 10.64 -13.28
CA ILE A 346 -6.53 11.23 -12.32
C ILE A 346 -6.05 12.59 -12.87
N PRO A 347 -6.12 13.69 -12.09
CA PRO A 347 -5.69 15.00 -12.55
C PRO A 347 -4.27 15.03 -13.12
N GLN A 348 -4.12 15.55 -14.34
CA GLN A 348 -2.81 15.63 -15.00
C GLN A 348 -1.81 16.53 -14.26
N LYS A 349 -2.29 17.51 -13.48
CA LYS A 349 -1.45 18.34 -12.59
C LYS A 349 -0.70 17.50 -11.54
N TRP A 350 -1.28 16.40 -11.09
CA TRP A 350 -0.67 15.50 -10.11
C TRP A 350 0.20 14.46 -10.80
N LEU A 351 -0.32 13.85 -11.88
CA LEU A 351 0.45 12.90 -12.67
C LEU A 351 1.72 13.53 -13.27
N GLY A 352 1.67 14.80 -13.68
CA GLY A 352 2.83 15.52 -14.21
C GLY A 352 3.94 15.77 -13.19
N GLN A 353 3.64 15.71 -11.89
CA GLN A 353 4.60 15.87 -10.79
C GLN A 353 4.98 14.54 -10.14
N LEU A 354 4.19 13.48 -10.35
CA LEU A 354 4.40 12.18 -9.73
C LEU A 354 5.76 11.59 -10.10
N TYR A 355 6.57 11.31 -9.09
CA TYR A 355 7.88 10.70 -9.27
C TYR A 355 7.74 9.30 -9.91
N ALA A 356 8.56 9.04 -10.92
CA ALA A 356 8.60 7.78 -11.66
C ALA A 356 7.27 7.35 -12.33
N ARG A 357 6.38 8.29 -12.68
CA ARG A 357 5.11 8.01 -13.39
C ARG A 357 5.27 7.02 -14.55
N ASP A 358 6.16 7.30 -15.50
CA ASP A 358 6.31 6.48 -16.72
C ASP A 358 6.74 5.04 -16.40
N PHE A 359 7.53 4.87 -15.34
CA PHE A 359 7.93 3.56 -14.84
C PHE A 359 6.74 2.82 -14.23
N ILE A 360 5.93 3.49 -13.39
CA ILE A 360 4.70 2.91 -12.81
C ILE A 360 3.72 2.52 -13.92
N GLU A 361 3.51 3.37 -14.93
CA GLU A 361 2.66 3.07 -16.08
C GLU A 361 3.15 1.86 -16.88
N SER A 362 4.47 1.75 -17.06
CA SER A 362 5.10 0.62 -17.76
C SER A 362 4.91 -0.68 -16.99
N LEU A 363 5.11 -0.64 -15.67
CA LEU A 363 4.87 -1.78 -14.78
C LEU A 363 3.40 -2.22 -14.80
N ALA A 364 2.44 -1.29 -14.78
CA ALA A 364 1.02 -1.61 -14.92
C ALA A 364 0.70 -2.35 -16.24
N GLY A 365 1.33 -1.93 -17.34
CA GLY A 365 1.20 -2.58 -18.64
C GLY A 365 1.76 -4.02 -18.63
N TRP A 366 2.94 -4.21 -18.05
CA TRP A 366 3.55 -5.55 -17.90
C TRP A 366 2.76 -6.45 -16.95
N LEU A 367 2.25 -5.90 -15.85
CA LEU A 367 1.41 -6.60 -14.89
C LEU A 367 0.15 -7.13 -15.57
N LYS A 368 -0.54 -6.28 -16.36
CA LYS A 368 -1.68 -6.70 -17.18
C LYS A 368 -1.30 -7.80 -18.15
N TYR A 369 -0.22 -7.61 -18.91
CA TYR A 369 0.20 -8.57 -19.92
C TYR A 369 0.48 -9.95 -19.31
N LYS A 370 1.28 -9.99 -18.24
CA LYS A 370 1.62 -11.24 -17.53
C LYS A 370 0.39 -11.87 -16.87
N GLY A 371 -0.45 -11.08 -16.21
CA GLY A 371 -1.69 -11.56 -15.60
C GLY A 371 -2.69 -12.13 -16.62
N CYS A 372 -2.80 -11.50 -17.80
CA CYS A 372 -3.62 -12.04 -18.89
C CYS A 372 -3.11 -13.39 -19.42
N MET A 373 -1.80 -13.62 -19.36
CA MET A 373 -1.16 -14.88 -19.77
C MET A 373 -1.12 -15.92 -18.64
N TRP A 374 -1.43 -15.53 -17.40
CA TRP A 374 -1.38 -16.42 -16.27
C TRP A 374 -2.50 -17.46 -16.37
N SER A 375 -2.12 -18.71 -16.13
CA SER A 375 -3.02 -19.83 -15.95
C SER A 375 -2.50 -20.65 -14.79
N LYS A 376 -3.40 -21.21 -13.97
CA LYS A 376 -3.01 -22.17 -12.96
C LYS A 376 -2.38 -23.38 -13.65
N ASN A 377 -1.07 -23.57 -13.50
CA ASN A 377 -0.40 -24.74 -14.04
C ASN A 377 -1.06 -26.01 -13.48
N SER A 378 -1.67 -26.80 -14.36
CA SER A 378 -2.08 -28.18 -14.09
C SER A 378 -0.84 -29.09 -14.08
N SER A 379 0.00 -28.99 -13.05
CA SER A 379 1.11 -29.92 -12.88
C SER A 379 1.69 -29.91 -11.47
N THR A 380 1.10 -30.70 -10.58
CA THR A 380 1.82 -31.48 -9.55
C THR A 380 1.16 -32.85 -9.38
N SER A 381 1.03 -33.59 -10.49
CA SER A 381 1.02 -35.07 -10.55
C SER A 381 0.98 -35.48 -12.03
N ASP A 382 1.68 -36.56 -12.39
CA ASP A 382 1.56 -37.30 -13.67
C ASP A 382 2.44 -36.92 -14.88
N ARG A 383 3.61 -36.28 -14.71
CA ARG A 383 4.60 -36.23 -15.81
C ARG A 383 6.08 -36.41 -15.44
N ASP A 384 6.39 -37.03 -14.31
CA ASP A 384 7.75 -37.55 -14.04
C ASP A 384 7.81 -39.05 -14.36
N GLY A 385 7.86 -39.33 -15.65
CA GLY A 385 7.95 -40.68 -16.20
C GLY A 385 8.80 -40.73 -17.45
N VAL A 386 9.90 -39.97 -17.55
CA VAL A 386 10.92 -40.17 -18.59
C VAL A 386 12.33 -39.87 -18.05
N ASN A 387 13.13 -40.93 -17.99
CA ASN A 387 14.58 -41.04 -17.91
C ASN A 387 15.43 -39.75 -17.86
N ASN A 388 16.02 -39.49 -16.69
CA ASN A 388 17.27 -38.73 -16.59
C ASN A 388 18.46 -39.71 -16.54
N GLN A 389 18.95 -40.11 -17.72
CA GLN A 389 20.33 -40.52 -17.89
C GLN A 389 20.92 -39.70 -19.04
N GLN A 390 22.09 -39.12 -18.76
CA GLN A 390 22.96 -38.37 -19.67
C GLN A 390 22.54 -36.93 -19.99
N LEU A 391 23.23 -35.98 -19.37
CA LEU A 391 23.88 -34.83 -20.04
C LEU A 391 24.72 -34.07 -19.00
N ILE A 392 25.86 -34.65 -18.63
CA ILE A 392 27.00 -33.90 -18.10
C ILE A 392 28.08 -34.01 -19.15
N GLN A 393 28.29 -32.96 -19.95
CA GLN A 393 29.63 -32.53 -20.37
C GLN A 393 29.62 -31.27 -21.25
N THR A 394 30.55 -30.38 -20.89
CA THR A 394 31.14 -29.27 -21.65
C THR A 394 30.38 -27.94 -21.78
N SER A 395 30.83 -26.92 -21.05
CA SER A 395 31.51 -25.76 -21.64
C SER A 395 32.06 -24.80 -20.57
N LYS A 396 33.19 -24.17 -20.91
CA LYS A 396 34.14 -23.43 -20.07
C LYS A 396 33.62 -22.08 -19.55
N PRO A 397 34.17 -21.53 -18.45
CA PRO A 397 33.78 -20.21 -17.94
C PRO A 397 34.30 -19.07 -18.83
N VAL A 398 33.41 -18.13 -19.13
CA VAL A 398 33.75 -16.82 -19.71
C VAL A 398 34.26 -15.91 -18.60
N ARG A 399 35.50 -15.42 -18.74
CA ARG A 399 36.06 -14.36 -17.91
C ARG A 399 35.42 -13.02 -18.31
N THR A 400 34.74 -12.37 -17.38
CA THR A 400 34.52 -10.92 -17.43
C THR A 400 35.09 -10.30 -16.16
N GLY A 401 36.08 -9.45 -16.34
CA GLY A 401 36.74 -8.72 -15.26
C GLY A 401 35.88 -7.54 -14.83
N PHE A 402 35.58 -7.46 -13.54
CA PHE A 402 35.28 -6.22 -12.86
C PHE A 402 35.97 -6.21 -11.49
N MET A 403 36.56 -5.05 -11.18
CA MET A 403 37.53 -4.86 -10.11
C MET A 403 36.94 -5.13 -8.72
N GLN A 404 37.62 -5.96 -7.94
CA GLN A 404 37.41 -6.11 -6.51
C GLN A 404 37.85 -4.84 -5.77
N LYS A 405 36.92 -4.10 -5.18
CA LYS A 405 37.21 -3.33 -3.96
C LYS A 405 36.98 -4.24 -2.77
N LYS A 406 38.08 -4.67 -2.13
CA LYS A 406 38.05 -5.40 -0.86
C LYS A 406 37.48 -4.48 0.23
N ALA A 407 36.34 -4.85 0.80
CA ALA A 407 35.92 -4.36 2.11
C ALA A 407 36.42 -5.35 3.17
N THR A 408 37.39 -4.92 3.96
CA THR A 408 37.91 -5.65 5.12
C THR A 408 36.89 -5.57 6.25
N ILE A 409 36.26 -6.69 6.61
CA ILE A 409 35.46 -6.77 7.83
C ILE A 409 36.41 -6.96 9.02
N VAL A 410 36.51 -5.92 9.85
CA VAL A 410 37.16 -5.97 11.16
C VAL A 410 36.31 -6.84 12.09
N LYS A 411 36.89 -7.92 12.60
CA LYS A 411 36.34 -8.67 13.74
C LYS A 411 36.53 -7.84 15.01
N THR A 412 35.44 -7.41 15.62
CA THR A 412 35.44 -7.00 17.04
C THR A 412 34.59 -7.99 17.82
N ALA A 413 35.27 -8.95 18.44
CA ALA A 413 34.71 -9.77 19.50
C ALA A 413 35.04 -9.08 20.83
N THR A 414 34.02 -8.64 21.57
CA THR A 414 34.20 -8.16 22.94
C THR A 414 33.67 -9.23 23.90
N LYS A 415 34.61 -9.76 24.69
CA LYS A 415 34.42 -10.69 25.81
C LYS A 415 33.43 -10.11 26.84
N ILE A 416 32.50 -10.93 27.30
CA ILE A 416 31.86 -10.75 28.61
C ILE A 416 32.28 -11.92 29.50
N ASN A 417 33.02 -11.59 30.56
CA ASN A 417 33.48 -12.52 31.59
C ASN A 417 32.31 -12.99 32.46
N ARG A 418 32.34 -14.29 32.79
CA ARG A 418 31.52 -14.93 33.83
C ARG A 418 32.22 -14.84 35.19
N SER A 419 31.44 -14.62 36.26
CA SER A 419 31.62 -15.23 37.59
C SER A 419 30.33 -14.99 38.40
N SER A 420 29.51 -16.04 38.62
CA SER A 420 29.30 -16.78 39.90
C SER A 420 28.44 -16.01 40.92
N ALA A 421 27.41 -16.53 41.61
CA ALA A 421 26.94 -17.88 41.88
C ALA A 421 25.49 -17.83 42.46
N ALA A 422 24.78 -18.98 42.44
CA ALA A 422 23.76 -19.48 43.40
C ALA A 422 22.54 -18.57 43.77
N SER A 423 21.30 -19.00 43.97
CA SER A 423 20.67 -20.28 44.29
C SER A 423 19.13 -20.14 44.19
N THR A 424 18.47 -21.17 43.67
CA THR A 424 17.25 -21.84 44.21
C THR A 424 15.93 -21.06 44.46
N CYS A 425 14.90 -21.47 43.70
CA CYS A 425 13.48 -21.74 44.07
C CYS A 425 12.73 -20.79 45.02
N ALA A 426 11.57 -20.27 44.61
CA ALA A 426 10.26 -20.82 44.96
C ALA A 426 9.09 -19.93 44.49
N ARG A 427 7.90 -20.55 44.53
CA ARG A 427 6.58 -20.19 44.00
C ARG A 427 5.91 -18.94 44.61
N SER A 428 4.84 -18.56 43.88
CA SER A 428 3.47 -18.25 44.30
C SER A 428 3.00 -16.80 44.49
N THR A 429 2.18 -16.39 43.51
CA THR A 429 0.73 -16.07 43.60
C THR A 429 0.15 -15.03 44.62
N ILE A 430 -0.66 -14.12 44.04
CA ILE A 430 -1.89 -13.39 44.48
C ILE A 430 -1.80 -12.17 45.43
N MET A 431 -2.59 -11.15 45.04
CA MET A 431 -3.52 -10.26 45.79
C MET A 431 -3.16 -8.76 45.70
N SER A 432 -3.92 -7.86 45.06
CA SER A 432 -5.35 -7.48 45.12
C SER A 432 -5.80 -6.73 46.38
N LYS A 433 -5.99 -5.40 46.21
CA LYS A 433 -6.96 -4.45 46.82
C LYS A 433 -7.39 -4.64 48.30
N THR A 434 -7.29 -3.57 49.12
CA THR A 434 -8.39 -2.66 49.54
C THR A 434 -7.95 -1.57 50.56
N LYS A 435 -8.77 -0.49 50.65
CA LYS A 435 -8.79 0.70 51.55
C LYS A 435 -8.74 0.32 53.06
N THR A 436 -8.34 1.16 54.03
CA THR A 436 -9.04 2.37 54.58
C THR A 436 -8.21 3.18 55.62
N ASP A 437 -8.59 4.46 55.76
CA ASP A 437 -8.58 5.37 56.94
C ASP A 437 -7.33 6.02 57.60
N LYS A 438 -7.53 7.31 57.95
CA LYS A 438 -6.60 8.34 58.49
C LYS A 438 -6.39 8.25 60.02
N PRO A 439 -5.47 9.04 60.65
CA PRO A 439 -5.70 10.46 61.00
C PRO A 439 -4.48 11.43 60.84
N LYS A 440 -4.73 12.75 60.89
CA LYS A 440 -3.75 13.89 60.97
C LYS A 440 -3.43 14.24 62.45
N PRO A 441 -2.36 15.03 62.75
CA PRO A 441 -2.46 16.52 62.91
C PRO A 441 -1.21 17.32 62.38
N VAL A 442 -1.40 18.51 61.75
CA VAL A 442 -1.08 19.92 62.20
C VAL A 442 0.38 20.32 61.88
N GLU A 443 0.73 21.41 61.15
CA GLU A 443 0.66 22.83 61.55
C GLU A 443 0.97 23.85 60.39
N GLN A 444 0.21 24.96 60.33
CA GLN A 444 0.48 26.40 59.98
C GLN A 444 1.39 26.82 58.77
N ARG A 445 1.25 27.96 58.04
CA ARG A 445 0.33 29.12 57.90
C ARG A 445 0.81 30.00 56.70
N SER A 446 -0.14 30.69 56.01
CA SER A 446 -0.05 32.03 55.30
C SER A 446 1.02 32.27 54.22
N SER A 447 0.88 33.07 53.15
CA SER A 447 -0.03 34.17 52.74
C SER A 447 0.31 34.54 51.27
N THR A 448 -0.69 34.64 50.39
CA THR A 448 -1.19 35.88 49.76
C THR A 448 -0.54 36.30 48.42
N VAL A 449 -1.45 36.35 47.43
CA VAL A 449 -1.35 36.88 46.06
C VAL A 449 -1.16 38.40 46.07
N VAL A 450 -0.28 38.92 45.21
CA VAL A 450 -0.23 40.33 44.84
C VAL A 450 -0.51 40.48 43.35
N THR A 451 -1.60 41.18 43.07
CA THR A 451 -1.99 41.77 41.79
C THR A 451 -1.21 43.07 41.56
N ARG A 452 -0.97 43.43 40.29
CA ARG A 452 -0.71 44.82 39.90
C ARG A 452 -1.57 45.19 38.69
N SER A 453 -2.48 46.13 38.95
CA SER A 453 -3.26 46.91 38.00
C SER A 453 -2.45 48.14 37.59
N MET A 454 -2.62 48.60 36.34
CA MET A 454 -2.78 50.04 36.08
C MET A 454 -3.81 50.27 34.96
N ALA A 455 -4.58 51.32 35.15
CA ALA A 455 -5.87 51.61 34.56
C ALA A 455 -5.81 52.59 33.37
N GLN A 456 -6.69 52.33 32.40
CA GLN A 456 -7.68 53.23 31.78
C GLN A 456 -7.27 54.60 31.18
N SER A 457 -7.69 54.80 29.91
CA SER A 457 -8.61 55.90 29.55
C SER A 457 -9.41 55.64 28.26
N ASN A 458 -10.74 55.67 28.42
CA ASN A 458 -11.88 55.90 27.50
C ASN A 458 -11.62 56.90 26.33
N LYS A 459 -12.34 57.00 25.20
CA LYS A 459 -13.64 56.52 24.66
C LYS A 459 -13.73 56.88 23.12
N PRO A 460 -14.83 56.58 22.38
CA PRO A 460 -14.84 56.24 20.94
C PRO A 460 -15.40 57.32 20.00
N VAL A 461 -15.28 57.11 18.68
CA VAL A 461 -16.16 57.75 17.67
C VAL A 461 -16.59 56.74 16.59
N HIS A 462 -17.84 56.90 16.17
CA HIS A 462 -18.67 56.04 15.34
C HIS A 462 -18.72 56.57 13.89
N ARG A 463 -18.76 55.63 12.93
CA ARG A 463 -19.71 55.57 11.78
C ARG A 463 -19.52 56.40 10.50
N THR A 464 -19.89 55.71 9.40
CA THR A 464 -20.36 56.17 8.05
C THR A 464 -19.27 56.48 7.01
N SER A 465 -19.46 56.37 5.70
CA SER A 465 -20.33 55.57 4.82
C SER A 465 -19.88 55.78 3.35
N ARG A 466 -19.99 54.72 2.55
CA ARG A 466 -20.27 54.69 1.09
C ARG A 466 -19.22 55.13 0.02
N PRO A 467 -19.41 54.64 -1.23
CA PRO A 467 -18.35 54.42 -2.24
C PRO A 467 -18.38 55.44 -3.38
N ARG A 468 -17.35 55.47 -4.23
CA ARG A 468 -17.43 56.03 -5.59
C ARG A 468 -16.67 55.23 -6.63
N SER A 469 -17.35 55.14 -7.77
CA SER A 469 -17.03 54.52 -9.05
C SER A 469 -16.18 55.42 -9.95
N SER A 470 -15.93 54.91 -11.17
CA SER A 470 -15.49 55.57 -12.42
C SER A 470 -13.98 55.48 -12.71
N THR A 471 -13.46 55.28 -13.93
CA THR A 471 -13.95 54.87 -15.25
C THR A 471 -12.68 54.60 -16.10
N LYS A 472 -12.78 53.64 -17.04
CA LYS A 472 -11.99 53.40 -18.28
C LYS A 472 -10.71 54.22 -18.52
N GLN A 473 -9.64 53.55 -19.00
CA GLN A 473 -9.16 53.76 -20.37
C GLN A 473 -8.26 52.64 -20.91
N ILE A 474 -8.54 52.32 -22.16
CA ILE A 474 -7.87 51.40 -23.09
C ILE A 474 -6.72 52.17 -23.75
N ILE A 475 -5.50 51.63 -23.79
CA ILE A 475 -4.50 51.92 -24.83
C ILE A 475 -3.64 50.66 -25.08
N THR A 476 -3.80 50.05 -26.25
CA THR A 476 -2.74 49.30 -26.96
C THR A 476 -1.86 50.31 -27.72
N PRO A 477 -0.56 50.00 -27.98
CA PRO A 477 -0.25 49.61 -29.36
C PRO A 477 0.95 48.62 -29.53
N THR A 478 0.72 47.65 -30.44
CA THR A 478 1.57 47.19 -31.57
C THR A 478 3.07 46.84 -31.42
N THR A 479 3.33 45.55 -31.72
CA THR A 479 4.35 44.96 -32.62
C THR A 479 5.80 45.47 -32.64
N SER A 480 6.75 44.54 -32.42
CA SER A 480 7.90 44.35 -33.32
C SER A 480 8.63 43.02 -33.07
N ASN A 481 8.78 42.26 -34.15
CA ASN A 481 9.60 41.06 -34.30
C ASN A 481 11.07 41.23 -33.83
N ARG A 482 11.65 40.20 -33.20
CA ARG A 482 12.95 39.68 -33.64
C ARG A 482 13.22 38.25 -33.14
N LYS A 483 13.34 37.34 -34.12
CA LYS A 483 13.94 36.02 -34.03
C LYS A 483 15.38 36.12 -33.53
N ILE A 484 15.77 35.30 -32.55
CA ILE A 484 17.14 34.77 -32.46
C ILE A 484 17.05 33.27 -32.18
N ARG A 485 17.40 32.49 -33.21
CA ARG A 485 17.80 31.08 -33.11
C ARG A 485 19.14 31.02 -32.37
N LYS A 486 19.28 30.11 -31.40
CA LYS A 486 20.58 29.49 -31.08
C LYS A 486 20.43 27.98 -31.20
N THR A 487 21.00 27.47 -32.29
CA THR A 487 21.46 26.10 -32.47
C THR A 487 22.60 25.81 -31.49
N TYR A 488 22.55 24.67 -30.82
CA TYR A 488 23.74 24.01 -30.27
C TYR A 488 23.80 22.61 -30.91
N ASN A 489 24.86 22.38 -31.67
CA ASN A 489 25.32 21.07 -32.11
C ASN A 489 26.54 20.72 -31.24
N ASP A 490 26.55 19.47 -30.78
CA ASP A 490 27.63 18.51 -30.64
C ASP A 490 29.05 18.98 -30.26
N GLY A 491 29.47 18.46 -29.11
CA GLY A 491 30.84 18.12 -28.73
C GLY A 491 30.79 16.91 -27.81
#